data_AF-A0A4D4K583-F1
#
_entry.id   AF-A0A4D4K583-F1
#
_cell.length_a   1.000
_cell.length_b   1.000
_cell.length_c   1.000
_cell.angle_alpha   90.00
_cell.angle_beta   90.00
_cell.angle_gamma   90.00
#
_symmetry.space_group_name_H-M   'P 1'
#
loop_
_entity.id
_entity.type
_entity.pdbx_description
1 polymer ?
#
loop_
_entity_poly.entity_id
_entity_poly.type
_entity_poly.pdbx_seq_one_letter_code
_entity_poly.pdbx_strand_id
1 'polypeptide(L)' 'MLRLEVVDLGTGTPAPRTPHRAGRPGGHGMFIVQRLCLDWGVVRNVEGSGKTVWAELAAPG' A
#
# COMPACT_ATOMS: atom_id res chain seq x y z
N MET A 1 -5.85 -16.22 -4.46
CA MET A 1 -5.60 -14.82 -4.07
C MET A 1 -4.88 -14.83 -2.74
N LEU A 2 -3.84 -14.01 -2.60
CA LEU A 2 -3.09 -13.83 -1.35
C LEU A 2 -3.37 -12.42 -0.82
N ARG A 3 -3.71 -12.30 0.47
CA ARG A 3 -3.90 -11.02 1.14
C ARG A 3 -2.71 -10.72 2.05
N LEU A 4 -2.10 -9.56 1.87
CA LEU A 4 -1.01 -9.06 2.70
C LEU A 4 -1.50 -7.84 3.48
N GLU A 5 -1.23 -7.83 4.79
CA GLU A 5 -1.62 -6.76 5.69
C GLU A 5 -0.41 -6.25 6.47
N VAL A 6 -0.29 -4.92 6.53
CA VAL A 6 0.76 -4.23 7.28
C VAL A 6 0.09 -3.32 8.28
N VAL A 7 0.29 -3.62 9.57
CA VAL A 7 -0.15 -2.77 10.67
C VAL A 7 0.92 -1.71 10.93
N ASP A 8 0.53 -0.45 10.87
CA ASP A 8 1.39 0.71 11.12
C ASP A 8 0.73 1.62 12.15
N LEU A 9 1.40 1.85 13.29
CA LEU A 9 0.91 2.71 14.37
C LEU A 9 1.06 4.22 14.06
N GLY A 10 1.74 4.57 12.97
CA GLY A 10 1.89 5.94 12.48
C GLY A 10 0.65 6.50 11.79
N THR A 11 0.51 7.83 11.83
CA THR A 11 -0.67 8.57 11.32
C THR A 11 -0.64 8.84 9.81
N GLY A 12 0.49 8.65 9.14
CA GLY A 12 0.63 8.92 7.70
C GLY A 12 -0.27 8.03 6.85
N THR A 13 -0.72 8.51 5.69
CA THR A 13 -1.47 7.69 4.72
C THR A 13 -0.61 7.47 3.48
N PRO A 14 -0.40 6.22 3.03
CA PRO A 14 0.30 5.97 1.78
C PRO A 14 -0.48 6.57 0.61
N ALA A 15 0.22 7.32 -0.24
CA ALA A 15 -0.37 7.95 -1.42
C ALA A 15 0.54 7.73 -2.63
N PRO A 16 0.00 7.30 -3.80
CA PRO A 16 0.73 7.32 -5.06
C PRO A 16 1.28 8.72 -5.37
N ARG A 17 2.50 8.78 -5.89
CA ARG A 17 3.09 10.02 -6.39
C ARG A 17 2.83 10.13 -7.88
N THR A 18 2.07 11.15 -8.29
CA THR A 18 1.66 11.38 -9.68
C THR A 18 2.27 12.67 -10.23
N PRO A 19 2.89 12.66 -11.42
CA PRO A 19 3.22 11.48 -12.22
C PRO A 19 4.35 10.66 -11.57
N HIS A 20 4.38 9.35 -11.85
CA HIS A 20 5.56 8.54 -11.52
C HIS A 20 6.76 9.03 -12.34
N ARG A 21 7.93 9.13 -11.69
CA ARG A 21 9.19 9.53 -12.32
C ARG A 21 10.23 8.46 -12.06
N ALA A 22 10.47 7.60 -13.03
CA ALA A 22 11.38 6.45 -12.90
C ALA A 22 12.82 6.85 -12.51
N GLY A 23 13.32 7.99 -13.01
CA GLY A 23 14.68 8.46 -12.71
C GLY A 23 14.86 9.16 -11.35
N ARG A 24 13.80 9.33 -10.55
CA ARG A 24 13.90 10.02 -9.25
C ARG A 24 14.34 9.02 -8.18
N PRO A 25 15.31 9.33 -7.31
CA PRO A 25 15.58 8.53 -6.13
C PRO A 25 14.36 8.45 -5.21
N GLY A 26 13.84 7.24 -5.03
CA GLY A 26 12.76 6.93 -4.10
C GLY A 26 11.36 7.38 -4.54
N GLY A 27 10.35 7.04 -3.73
CA GLY A 27 8.94 7.32 -4.04
C GLY A 27 8.29 6.34 -5.02
N HIS A 28 8.90 5.18 -5.24
CA HIS A 28 8.37 4.15 -6.12
C HIS A 28 7.45 3.15 -5.42
N GLY A 29 7.45 3.08 -4.08
CA GLY A 29 6.71 2.05 -3.34
C GLY A 29 5.24 1.97 -3.75
N MET A 30 4.51 3.09 -3.71
CA MET A 30 3.11 3.08 -4.10
C MET A 30 2.86 2.88 -5.58
N PHE A 31 3.80 3.27 -6.44
CA PHE A 31 3.73 2.95 -7.87
C PHE A 31 3.83 1.43 -8.10
N ILE A 32 4.69 0.75 -7.34
CA ILE A 32 4.84 -0.71 -7.41
C ILE A 32 3.57 -1.39 -6.89
N VAL A 33 3.07 -1.00 -5.71
CA VAL A 33 1.85 -1.58 -5.11
C VAL A 33 0.66 -1.47 -6.06
N GLN A 34 0.41 -0.28 -6.61
CA GLN A 34 -0.71 -0.03 -7.54
C GLN A 34 -0.63 -0.88 -8.82
N ARG A 35 0.56 -1.32 -9.24
CA ARG A 35 0.74 -2.07 -10.48
C ARG A 35 0.76 -3.60 -10.29
N LEU A 36 1.19 -4.06 -9.12
CA LEU A 36 1.34 -5.49 -8.84
C LEU A 36 0.12 -6.10 -8.14
N CYS A 37 -0.65 -5.29 -7.40
CA CYS A 37 -1.78 -5.77 -6.64
C CYS A 37 -3.06 -5.71 -7.48
N LEU A 38 -3.94 -6.69 -7.29
CA LEU A 38 -5.30 -6.69 -7.84
C LEU A 38 -6.12 -5.56 -7.23
N ASP A 39 -5.96 -5.36 -5.92
CA ASP A 39 -6.51 -4.23 -5.19
C ASP A 39 -5.64 -3.93 -3.96
N TRP A 40 -5.77 -2.73 -3.41
CA TRP A 40 -5.10 -2.34 -2.17
C TRP A 40 -5.83 -1.17 -1.52
N GLY A 41 -5.69 -1.03 -0.21
CA GLY A 41 -6.34 0.05 0.51
C GLY A 41 -5.79 0.26 1.91
N VAL A 42 -6.44 1.19 2.61
CA VAL A 42 -6.07 1.58 3.97
C VAL A 42 -7.33 1.58 4.83
N VAL A 43 -7.28 0.88 5.96
CA VAL A 43 -8.30 0.95 6.99
C VAL A 43 -7.66 1.58 8.23
N ARG A 44 -8.29 2.61 8.80
CA ARG A 44 -7.81 3.19 10.06
C ARG A 44 -8.29 2.34 11.23
N ASN A 45 -7.44 2.20 12.24
CA ASN A 45 -7.82 1.52 13.46
C ASN A 45 -8.90 2.37 14.17
N VAL A 46 -10.06 1.78 14.41
CA VAL A 46 -11.20 2.49 15.02
C VAL A 46 -10.99 2.69 16.51
N GLU A 47 -10.29 1.76 17.16
CA GLU A 47 -10.11 1.71 18.62
C GLU A 47 -8.80 2.36 19.10
N GLY A 48 -7.99 2.93 18.21
CA GLY A 48 -6.68 3.44 18.60
C GLY A 48 -5.88 4.08 17.47
N SER A 49 -4.57 4.25 17.72
CA SER A 49 -3.67 4.83 16.74
C SER A 49 -3.38 3.86 15.59
N GLY A 50 -3.01 4.46 14.45
CA GLY A 50 -2.51 3.72 13.31
C GLY A 50 -3.57 3.32 12.29
N LYS A 51 -3.14 2.41 11.43
CA LYS A 51 -3.87 1.90 10.28
C LYS A 51 -3.35 0.51 9.90
N THR A 52 -4.18 -0.20 9.14
CA THR A 52 -3.78 -1.37 8.38
C THR A 52 -3.79 -0.99 6.90
N VAL A 53 -2.65 -1.16 6.23
CA VAL A 53 -2.58 -1.17 4.77
C VAL A 53 -2.75 -2.61 4.32
N TRP A 54 -3.70 -2.86 3.44
CA TRP A 54 -3.94 -4.19 2.88
C TRP A 54 -3.69 -4.18 1.37
N ALA A 55 -3.27 -5.32 0.83
CA ALA A 55 -3.08 -5.54 -0.59
C ALA A 55 -3.48 -6.97 -0.97
N GLU A 56 -4.16 -7.11 -2.10
CA GLU A 56 -4.57 -8.39 -2.66
C GLU A 56 -3.73 -8.70 -3.90
N LEU A 57 -3.10 -9.87 -3.91
CA LEU A 57 -2.25 -10.35 -4.99
C LEU A 57 -2.85 -11.61 -5.61
N ALA A 58 -2.59 -11.82 -6.90
CA ALA A 58 -2.82 -13.12 -7.51
C ALA A 58 -2.00 -14.19 -6.76
N ALA A 59 -2.65 -15.31 -6.39
CA ALA A 59 -1.90 -16.42 -5.81
C ALA A 59 -1.17 -17.17 -6.94
N PRO A 60 0.00 -17.76 -6.66
CA PRO A 60 0.60 -18.73 -7.58
C PRO A 60 -0.42 -19.83 -7.90
N GLY A 61 -0.53 -20.19 -9.17
CA GLY A 61 -1.27 -21.37 -9.63
C GLY A 61 -0.42 -22.62 -9.54
#